data_AF-H5TTA4-F1
#
_entry.id   AF-H5TTA4-F1
#
_cell.length_a   1.000
_cell.length_b   1.000
_cell.length_c   1.000
_cell.angle_alpha   90.00
_cell.angle_beta   90.00
_cell.angle_gamma   90.00
#
_symmetry.space_group_name_H-M   'P 1'
#
loop_
_entity.id
_entity.type
_entity.pdbx_description
1 polymer ?
#
loop_
_entity_poly.entity_id
_entity_poly.type
_entity_poly.pdbx_seq_one_letter_code
_entity_poly.pdbx_strand_id
1 'polypeptide(L)' 'MNTPETTGDSTESQSARPVLRVVKGNPTDEDIAVLVTVLASGRSAPEPPSDEPRNDWGRPIDRLRPAWGSPSSFLRF' A
#
# COMPACT_ATOMS: atom_id res chain seq x y z
N MET A 1 0.21 -14.74 -51.57
CA MET A 1 1.04 -13.77 -50.83
C MET A 1 0.04 -12.82 -50.16
N ASN A 2 -0.50 -13.23 -49.01
CA ASN A 2 -1.55 -12.47 -48.33
C ASN A 2 -0.97 -11.96 -47.01
N THR A 3 -1.04 -10.66 -46.84
CA THR A 3 -0.46 -9.82 -45.79
C THR A 3 -0.93 -10.25 -44.39
N PRO A 4 -0.08 -10.25 -43.34
CA PRO A 4 -0.57 -10.47 -41.99
C PRO A 4 -1.46 -9.29 -41.58
N GLU A 5 -2.73 -9.56 -41.32
CA GLU A 5 -3.60 -8.61 -40.65
C GLU A 5 -3.05 -8.32 -39.25
N THR A 6 -2.66 -7.06 -39.03
CA THR A 6 -2.39 -6.49 -37.71
C THR A 6 -3.65 -6.62 -36.87
N THR A 7 -3.77 -7.72 -36.12
CA THR A 7 -4.72 -7.82 -35.02
C THR A 7 -4.17 -6.97 -33.90
N GLY A 8 -4.63 -5.72 -33.88
CA GLY A 8 -4.38 -4.78 -32.80
C GLY A 8 -4.73 -5.41 -31.46
N ASP A 9 -3.78 -5.26 -30.55
CA ASP A 9 -3.82 -5.61 -29.13
C ASP A 9 -5.23 -5.39 -28.56
N SER A 10 -5.98 -6.48 -28.40
CA SER A 10 -7.17 -6.47 -27.56
C SER A 10 -6.69 -6.61 -26.13
N THR A 11 -6.18 -5.51 -25.57
CA THR A 11 -5.98 -5.39 -24.14
C THR A 11 -7.37 -5.35 -23.50
N GLU A 12 -7.92 -6.54 -23.24
CA GLU A 12 -9.10 -6.77 -22.45
C GLU A 12 -8.97 -5.93 -21.19
N SER A 13 -9.71 -4.82 -21.16
CA SER A 13 -9.80 -3.95 -20.02
C SER A 13 -10.54 -4.74 -18.96
N GLN A 14 -9.80 -5.53 -18.17
CA GLN A 14 -10.24 -5.95 -16.85
C GLN A 14 -10.90 -4.72 -16.26
N SER A 15 -12.21 -4.80 -15.97
CA SER A 15 -12.94 -3.74 -15.31
C SER A 15 -12.28 -3.51 -13.95
N ALA A 16 -11.21 -2.73 -13.97
CA ALA A 16 -10.41 -2.39 -12.83
C ALA A 16 -11.34 -1.54 -11.99
N ARG A 17 -11.74 -2.12 -10.86
CA ARG A 17 -12.52 -1.39 -9.87
C ARG A 17 -11.86 -0.03 -9.67
N PRO A 18 -12.61 1.09 -9.76
CA PRO A 18 -12.00 2.42 -9.74
C PRO A 18 -11.15 2.57 -8.48
N VAL A 19 -9.86 2.84 -8.67
CA VAL A 19 -8.86 2.92 -7.60
C VAL A 19 -9.07 4.18 -6.75
N LEU A 20 -9.72 5.20 -7.33
CA LEU A 20 -10.02 6.48 -6.69
C LEU A 20 -11.39 6.99 -7.17
N ARG A 21 -12.15 7.63 -6.26
CA ARG A 21 -13.46 8.25 -6.56
C ARG A 21 -13.50 9.67 -6.04
N VAL A 22 -13.87 10.61 -6.91
CA VAL A 22 -14.18 11.99 -6.51
C VAL A 22 -15.60 12.03 -5.94
N VAL A 23 -15.73 12.43 -4.67
CA VAL A 23 -17.03 12.54 -3.99
C VAL A 23 -17.65 13.93 -4.17
N LYS A 24 -16.82 14.97 -4.32
CA LYS A 24 -17.25 16.36 -4.44
C LYS A 24 -16.25 17.17 -5.29
N GLY A 25 -16.77 18.16 -6.02
CA GLY A 25 -16.00 19.03 -6.90
C GLY A 25 -15.99 18.54 -8.35
N ASN A 26 -15.48 19.38 -9.26
CA ASN A 26 -15.25 19.04 -10.66
C ASN A 26 -13.78 19.34 -10.99
N PRO A 27 -12.83 18.49 -10.54
CA PRO A 27 -11.42 18.67 -10.84
C PRO A 27 -11.18 18.57 -12.34
N THR A 28 -10.17 19.27 -12.84
CA THR A 28 -9.75 19.11 -14.24
C THR A 28 -8.88 17.86 -14.39
N ASP A 29 -8.62 17.46 -15.63
CA ASP A 29 -7.79 16.29 -15.92
C ASP A 29 -6.34 16.46 -15.42
N GLU A 30 -5.84 17.70 -15.42
CA GLU A 30 -4.53 18.05 -14.86
C GLU A 30 -4.48 17.81 -13.35
N ASP A 31 -5.52 18.20 -12.61
CA ASP A 31 -5.60 17.96 -11.16
C ASP A 31 -5.59 16.46 -10.85
N ILE A 32 -6.34 15.67 -11.63
CA ILE A 32 -6.35 14.20 -11.47
C ILE A 32 -4.96 13.61 -11.73
N ALA A 33 -4.26 14.07 -12.76
CA ALA A 33 -2.90 13.61 -13.06
C ALA A 33 -1.93 13.91 -11.91
N VAL A 34 -2.01 15.11 -11.32
CA VAL A 34 -1.20 15.48 -10.15
C VAL A 34 -1.50 14.57 -8.96
N LEU A 35 -2.79 14.33 -8.65
CA LEU A 35 -3.19 13.47 -7.53
C LEU A 35 -2.70 12.03 -7.70
N VAL A 36 -2.84 11.47 -8.91
CA VAL A 36 -2.35 10.11 -9.21
C VAL A 36 -0.83 10.04 -9.10
N THR A 37 -0.13 11.07 -9.58
CA THR A 37 1.34 11.14 -9.52
C THR A 37 1.84 11.18 -8.08
N VAL A 38 1.23 12.01 -7.23
CA VAL A 38 1.57 12.09 -5.80
C VAL A 38 1.27 10.78 -5.07
N LEU A 39 0.13 10.15 -5.36
CA LEU A 39 -0.23 8.87 -4.76
C LEU A 39 0.72 7.74 -5.20
N ALA A 40 1.14 7.74 -6.46
CA ALA A 40 2.09 6.78 -7.00
C ALA A 40 3.50 7.00 -6.44
N SER A 41 3.94 8.26 -6.27
CA SER A 41 5.25 8.59 -5.73
C SER A 41 5.39 8.25 -4.25
N GLY A 42 4.28 8.24 -3.50
CA GLY A 42 4.25 7.78 -2.11
C GLY A 42 4.47 6.27 -1.93
N ARG A 43 4.49 5.47 -3.01
CA ARG A 43 4.93 4.07 -2.94
C ARG A 43 6.44 4.05 -2.81
N SER A 44 6.92 3.88 -1.58
CA SER A 44 8.34 3.67 -1.30
C SER A 44 8.86 2.52 -2.15
N ALA A 45 9.95 2.75 -2.87
CA ALA A 45 10.71 1.67 -3.50
C ALA A 45 11.13 0.65 -2.43
N PRO A 46 11.41 -0.62 -2.79
CA PRO A 46 12.03 -1.55 -1.85
C PRO A 46 13.28 -0.89 -1.28
N GLU A 47 13.27 -0.64 0.01
CA GLU A 47 14.40 -0.02 0.68
C GLU A 47 15.61 -0.95 0.50
N PRO A 48 16.77 -0.45 0.04
CA PRO A 48 18.00 -1.22 0.12
C PRO A 48 18.19 -1.66 1.58
N PRO A 49 18.79 -2.84 1.86
CA PRO A 49 18.95 -3.29 3.24
C PRO A 49 19.70 -2.21 4.03
N SER A 50 18.95 -1.46 4.83
CA SER A 50 19.46 -0.36 5.62
C SER A 50 20.12 -0.95 6.86
N ASP A 51 21.22 -0.34 7.30
CA ASP A 51 21.70 -0.46 8.68
C ASP A 51 20.74 0.28 9.64
N GLU A 52 19.42 0.16 9.41
CA GLU A 52 18.43 0.77 10.28
C GLU A 52 18.54 0.13 11.67
N PRO A 53 18.33 0.94 12.73
CA PRO A 53 18.18 0.40 14.07
C PRO A 53 17.11 -0.70 14.04
N ARG A 54 17.51 -1.90 14.44
CA ARG A 54 16.66 -3.09 14.37
C ARG A 54 15.29 -2.81 15.00
N ASN A 55 14.21 -2.99 14.23
CA ASN A 55 12.86 -2.81 14.74
C ASN A 55 12.62 -3.64 16.03
N ASP A 56 12.38 -2.93 17.13
CA ASP A 56 12.11 -3.49 18.46
C ASP A 56 10.62 -3.79 18.70
N TRP A 57 9.74 -3.40 17.77
CA TRP A 57 8.30 -3.63 17.89
C TRP A 57 7.92 -5.07 17.52
N GLY A 58 7.14 -5.72 18.39
CA GLY A 58 6.51 -7.00 18.07
C GLY A 58 7.45 -8.20 18.02
N ARG A 59 8.58 -8.17 18.74
CA ARG A 59 9.53 -9.28 18.75
C ARG A 59 8.90 -10.52 19.39
N PRO A 60 9.21 -11.75 18.95
CA PRO A 60 8.67 -12.96 19.57
C PRO A 60 8.98 -13.06 21.08
N ILE A 61 10.13 -12.54 21.49
CA ILE A 61 10.52 -12.48 22.90
C ILE A 61 9.66 -11.51 23.73
N ASP A 62 9.00 -10.55 23.09
CA ASP A 62 8.12 -9.60 23.76
C ASP A 62 6.88 -10.28 24.35
N ARG A 63 6.50 -11.44 23.79
CA ARG A 63 5.41 -12.28 24.30
C ARG A 63 5.76 -13.01 25.60
N LEU A 64 7.06 -13.16 25.86
CA LEU A 64 7.57 -13.84 27.06
C LEU A 64 7.80 -12.85 28.22
N ARG A 65 7.68 -11.55 27.95
CA ARG A 65 7.80 -10.52 28.99
C ARG A 65 6.58 -10.61 29.90
N PRO A 66 6.76 -10.66 31.23
CA PRO A 66 5.64 -10.54 32.16
C PRO A 66 4.86 -9.28 31.81
N ALA A 67 3.57 -9.43 31.52
CA ALA A 67 2.70 -8.30 31.22
C ALA A 67 2.53 -7.46 32.48
N TRP A 68 3.46 -6.54 32.72
CA TRP A 68 3.28 -5.49 33.71
C TRP A 68 2.08 -4.65 33.25
N GLY A 69 0.97 -4.72 33.99
CA GLY A 69 -0.27 -4.01 33.65
C GLY A 69 -1.39 -4.87 33.06
N SER A 70 -1.34 -6.21 33.17
CA SER A 70 -2.56 -7.00 32.95
C SER A 70 -3.60 -6.66 34.03
N PRO A 71 -4.91 -6.63 33.72
CA PRO A 71 -5.95 -6.35 34.71
C PRO A 71 -5.93 -7.31 35.92
N SER A 72 -5.40 -8.52 35.72
CA SER A 72 -5.23 -9.54 36.77
C SER A 72 -3.93 -9.43 37.57
N SER A 73 -3.02 -8.51 37.21
CA SER A 73 -1.75 -8.32 37.92
C SER A 73 -1.93 -7.77 39.34
N PHE A 74 -3.05 -7.11 39.63
CA PHE A 74 -3.38 -6.58 40.96
C PHE A 74 -4.19 -7.57 41.82
N LEU A 75 -4.42 -8.80 41.34
CA LEU A 75 -5.20 -9.82 42.05
C LEU A 75 -4.31 -10.93 42.63
N ARG A 76 -2.98 -10.76 42.55
CA ARG A 76 -1.99 -11.69 43.10
C ARG A 76 -1.14 -10.93 44.13
N PHE A 77 -1.69 -10.75 45.33
CA PHE A 77 -0.98 -10.41 46.57
C PHE A 77 -1.22 -11.53 47.57
#